data_AF-A0A942R1N4-F1
#
_entry.id   AF-A0A942R1N4-F1
#
_cell.length_a   1.000
_cell.length_b   1.000
_cell.length_c   1.000
_cell.angle_alpha   90.00
_cell.angle_beta   90.00
_cell.angle_gamma   90.00
#
_symmetry.space_group_name_H-M   'P 1'
#
loop_
_entity.id
_entity.type
_entity.pdbx_description
1 polymer ?
#
loop_
_entity_poly.entity_id
_entity_poly.type
_entity_poly.pdbx_seq_one_letter_code
_entity_poly.pdbx_strand_id
1 'polypeptide(L)'
;MKTIQEIRNLFQELTGASQEQLLDDLLKDFELKGQVLENVKQERIEKRIIKSCPHCSSTKVHKRGKQKNVQMYRCQECEKWYSETT
;
A
#
# COMPACT_ATOMS: atom_id res chain seq x y z
N MET A 1 -24.02 7.96 15.40
CA MET A 1 -23.67 7.11 14.24
C MET A 1 -24.39 5.79 14.40
N LYS A 2 -24.96 5.23 13.33
CA LYS A 2 -25.53 3.87 13.39
C LYS A 2 -24.41 2.83 13.45
N THR A 3 -24.63 1.75 14.16
CA THR A 3 -23.67 0.64 14.22
C THR A 3 -23.72 -0.19 12.92
N ILE A 4 -22.67 -0.95 12.63
CA ILE A 4 -22.64 -1.86 11.47
C ILE A 4 -23.81 -2.86 11.52
N GLN A 5 -24.15 -3.34 12.72
CA GLN A 5 -25.24 -4.28 12.91
C GLN A 5 -26.60 -3.67 12.58
N GLU A 6 -26.84 -2.41 12.99
CA GLU A 6 -28.06 -1.67 12.64
C GLU A 6 -28.17 -1.45 11.13
N ILE A 7 -27.06 -1.11 10.45
CA ILE A 7 -27.03 -0.93 9.00
C ILE A 7 -27.34 -2.25 8.29
N ARG A 8 -26.80 -3.37 8.78
CA ARG A 8 -27.07 -4.70 8.23
C ARG A 8 -28.53 -5.09 8.35
N ASN A 9 -29.15 -4.82 9.50
CA ASN A 9 -30.57 -5.11 9.70
C ASN A 9 -31.44 -4.29 8.74
N LEU A 10 -31.17 -2.99 8.59
CA LEU A 10 -31.88 -2.12 7.65
C LEU A 10 -31.69 -2.54 6.19
N PHE A 11 -30.50 -3.05 5.83
CA PHE A 11 -30.25 -3.60 4.50
C PHE A 11 -31.08 -4.87 4.23
N GLN A 12 -31.23 -5.74 5.24
CA GLN A 12 -32.01 -6.98 5.12
C GLN A 12 -33.52 -6.73 4.98
N GLU A 13 -34.02 -5.58 5.41
CA GLU A 13 -35.42 -5.18 5.23
C GLU A 13 -35.75 -4.75 3.78
N LEU A 14 -34.74 -4.51 2.95
CA LEU A 14 -34.90 -4.13 1.55
C LEU A 14 -35.24 -5.34 0.66
N THR A 15 -35.93 -5.08 -0.46
CA THR A 15 -36.11 -6.09 -1.51
C THR A 15 -34.79 -6.43 -2.19
N GLY A 16 -34.68 -7.62 -2.79
CA GLY A 16 -33.45 -8.04 -3.49
C GLY A 16 -32.99 -7.04 -4.57
N ALA A 17 -33.92 -6.48 -5.35
CA ALA A 17 -33.58 -5.47 -6.36
C ALA A 17 -33.06 -4.16 -5.73
N SER A 18 -33.64 -3.73 -4.61
CA SER A 18 -33.17 -2.54 -3.89
C SER A 18 -31.83 -2.79 -3.19
N GLN A 19 -31.56 -4.02 -2.75
CA GLN A 19 -30.27 -4.43 -2.20
C GLN A 19 -29.17 -4.36 -3.25
N GLU A 20 -29.41 -4.92 -4.44
CA GLU A 20 -28.47 -4.85 -5.57
C GLU A 20 -28.16 -3.40 -5.96
N GLN A 21 -29.20 -2.58 -6.14
CA GLN A 21 -29.03 -1.17 -6.48
C GLN A 21 -28.23 -0.39 -5.42
N LEU A 22 -28.53 -0.62 -4.14
CA LEU A 22 -27.82 0.06 -3.05
C LEU A 22 -26.35 -0.38 -2.95
N LEU A 23 -26.06 -1.66 -3.19
CA LEU A 23 -24.68 -2.15 -3.23
C LEU A 23 -23.88 -1.49 -4.38
N ASP A 24 -24.48 -1.39 -5.56
CA ASP A 24 -23.85 -0.73 -6.72
C ASP A 24 -23.53 0.74 -6.43
N ASP A 25 -24.46 1.46 -5.82
CA ASP A 25 -24.27 2.87 -5.50
C ASP A 25 -23.20 3.06 -4.40
N LEU A 26 -23.21 2.22 -3.36
CA LEU A 26 -22.17 2.25 -2.32
C LEU A 26 -20.78 1.92 -2.86
N LEU A 27 -20.70 1.00 -3.82
CA LEU A 27 -19.44 0.59 -4.44
C LEU A 27 -18.89 1.72 -5.32
N LYS A 28 -19.73 2.38 -6.12
CA LYS A 28 -19.34 3.59 -6.88
C LYS A 28 -18.86 4.71 -5.95
N ASP A 29 -19.59 4.97 -4.88
CA ASP A 29 -19.21 5.99 -3.89
C ASP A 29 -17.87 5.68 -3.23
N PHE A 30 -17.60 4.41 -2.94
CA PHE A 30 -16.34 3.96 -2.36
C PHE A 30 -15.16 4.14 -3.34
N GLU A 31 -15.37 3.81 -4.62
CA GLU A 31 -14.40 4.03 -5.68
C GLU A 31 -14.10 5.52 -5.88
N LEU A 32 -15.14 6.36 -5.95
CA LEU A 32 -15.03 7.81 -6.12
C LEU A 32 -14.33 8.51 -4.95
N LYS A 33 -14.53 8.01 -3.72
CA LYS A 33 -13.85 8.53 -2.52
C LYS A 33 -12.35 8.20 -2.46
N GLY A 34 -11.81 7.50 -3.46
CA GLY A 34 -10.37 7.32 -3.63
C GLY A 34 -9.73 6.37 -2.60
N GLN A 35 -10.51 5.65 -1.79
CA GLN A 35 -9.98 4.65 -0.85
C GLN A 35 -9.28 3.49 -1.57
N VAL A 36 -9.65 3.21 -2.83
CA VAL A 36 -8.94 2.27 -3.70
C VAL A 36 -7.47 2.69 -3.89
N LEU A 37 -7.17 4.01 -3.93
CA LEU A 37 -5.79 4.50 -4.06
C LEU A 37 -4.99 4.35 -2.75
N GLU A 38 -5.64 4.44 -1.58
CA GLU A 38 -4.98 4.29 -0.28
C GLU A 38 -4.52 2.84 -0.05
N ASN A 39 -5.37 1.86 -0.40
CA ASN A 39 -5.00 0.43 -0.32
C ASN A 39 -3.84 0.09 -1.27
N VAL A 40 -3.81 0.66 -2.50
CA VAL A 40 -2.69 0.49 -3.44
C VAL A 40 -1.39 1.15 -2.93
N LYS A 41 -1.48 2.25 -2.18
CA LYS A 41 -0.29 2.86 -1.53
C LYS A 41 0.26 1.95 -0.44
N GLN A 42 -0.58 1.34 0.39
CA GLN A 42 -0.15 0.41 1.44
C GLN A 42 0.52 -0.83 0.87
N GLU A 43 -0.04 -1.45 -0.18
CA GLU A 43 0.61 -2.59 -0.85
C GLU A 43 1.95 -2.21 -1.50
N ARG A 44 2.10 -0.98 -2.02
CA ARG A 44 3.38 -0.49 -2.56
C ARG A 44 4.42 -0.24 -1.48
N ILE A 45 4.01 0.12 -0.26
CA ILE A 45 4.91 0.30 0.87
C ILE A 45 5.42 -1.07 1.34
N GLU A 46 4.54 -2.07 1.42
CA GLU A 46 4.92 -3.45 1.79
C GLU A 46 5.83 -4.13 0.74
N LYS A 47 5.59 -3.88 -0.55
CA LYS A 47 6.46 -4.37 -1.64
C LYS A 47 7.81 -3.65 -1.74
N ARG A 48 7.97 -2.50 -1.10
CA ARG A 48 9.30 -1.89 -0.88
C ARG A 48 9.90 -2.47 0.39
N ILE A 49 10.22 -3.77 0.35
CA ILE A 49 11.23 -4.33 1.25
C ILE A 49 12.49 -3.52 0.98
N ILE A 50 12.76 -2.52 1.83
CA ILE A 50 14.02 -1.76 1.79
C ILE A 50 15.09 -2.80 2.10
N LYS A 51 15.78 -3.27 1.05
CA LYS A 51 16.87 -4.23 1.20
C LYS A 51 17.86 -3.65 2.20
N SER A 52 18.12 -4.40 3.26
CA SER A 52 19.11 -4.03 4.26
C SER A 52 20.51 -3.98 3.63
N CYS A 53 21.41 -3.20 4.23
CA CYS A 53 22.78 -3.13 3.77
C CYS A 53 23.43 -4.52 3.84
N PRO A 54 24.07 -5.02 2.76
CA PRO A 54 24.68 -6.35 2.73
C PRO A 54 25.91 -6.47 3.64
N HIS A 55 26.41 -5.37 4.19
CA HIS A 55 27.61 -5.36 5.03
C HIS A 55 27.34 -5.23 6.53
N CYS A 56 26.18 -4.72 6.93
CA CYS A 56 25.85 -4.51 8.34
C CYS A 56 24.37 -4.74 8.68
N SER A 57 23.56 -5.19 7.72
CA SER A 57 22.12 -5.45 7.87
C SER A 57 21.25 -4.25 8.26
N SER A 58 21.81 -3.03 8.29
CA SER A 58 21.03 -1.81 8.54
C SER A 58 20.00 -1.55 7.44
N THR A 59 18.80 -1.14 7.84
CA THR A 59 17.76 -0.64 6.92
C THR A 59 17.93 0.84 6.57
N LYS A 60 18.87 1.55 7.21
CA LYS A 60 19.18 2.97 6.95
C LYS A 60 20.08 3.11 5.74
N VAL A 61 19.49 2.98 4.56
CA VAL A 61 20.20 2.99 3.27
C VAL A 61 19.66 4.09 2.36
N HIS A 62 20.56 4.83 1.71
CA HIS A 62 20.20 5.91 0.79
C HIS A 62 20.54 5.52 -0.66
N LYS A 63 19.55 5.62 -1.54
CA LYS A 63 19.67 5.38 -2.99
C LYS A 63 20.50 6.49 -3.64
N ARG A 64 21.51 6.15 -4.45
CA ARG A 64 22.36 7.11 -5.18
C ARG A 64 22.02 7.10 -6.68
N GLY A 65 22.88 7.70 -7.50
CA GLY A 65 22.82 7.54 -8.96
C GLY A 65 23.11 6.11 -9.41
N LYS A 66 23.20 5.92 -10.72
CA LYS A 66 23.60 4.65 -11.34
C LYS A 66 25.07 4.69 -11.74
N GLN A 67 25.76 3.56 -11.65
CA GLN A 67 27.10 3.36 -12.20
C GLN A 67 27.04 2.20 -13.19
N LYS A 68 27.45 2.42 -14.44
CA LYS A 68 27.35 1.41 -15.52
C LYS A 68 25.94 0.79 -15.61
N ASN A 69 24.91 1.63 -15.49
CA ASN A 69 23.49 1.26 -15.44
C ASN A 69 23.04 0.44 -14.21
N VAL A 70 23.93 0.12 -13.27
CA VAL A 70 23.59 -0.53 -11.99
C VAL A 70 23.28 0.52 -10.94
N GLN A 71 22.21 0.31 -10.20
CA GLN A 71 21.80 1.20 -9.12
C GLN A 71 22.76 1.09 -7.92
N MET A 72 23.25 2.23 -7.42
CA MET A 72 24.15 2.28 -6.25
C MET A 72 23.41 2.74 -4.99
N TYR A 73 23.89 2.30 -3.84
CA TYR A 73 23.39 2.63 -2.51
C TYR A 73 24.55 2.97 -1.57
N ARG A 74 24.28 3.82 -0.57
CA ARG A 74 25.19 4.06 0.56
C ARG A 74 24.46 3.77 1.86
N CYS A 75 25.06 2.94 2.72
CA CYS A 75 24.57 2.74 4.09
C CYS A 75 24.93 3.94 4.96
N GLN A 76 24.02 4.37 5.84
CA GLN A 76 24.29 5.45 6.79
C GLN A 76 24.99 4.97 8.07
N GLU A 77 24.96 3.66 8.36
CA GLU A 77 25.58 3.10 9.57
C GLU A 77 27.02 2.65 9.33
N CYS A 78 27.28 1.81 8.31
CA CYS A 78 28.64 1.35 8.01
C CYS A 78 29.34 2.20 6.94
N GLU A 79 28.67 3.22 6.43
CA GLU A 79 29.12 4.14 5.36
C GLU A 79 29.53 3.51 4.03
N LYS A 80 29.47 2.17 3.90
CA LYS A 80 29.86 1.43 2.71
C LYS A 80 28.92 1.66 1.55
N TRP A 81 29.51 1.55 0.36
CA TRP A 81 28.83 1.67 -0.92
C TRP A 81 28.66 0.28 -1.49
N TYR A 82 27.49 0.03 -2.05
CA TYR A 82 27.18 -1.26 -2.63
C TYR A 82 26.19 -1.09 -3.78
N SER A 83 26.13 -2.10 -4.65
CA SER A 83 25.23 -2.12 -5.79
C SER A 83 23.94 -2.84 -5.43
N GLU A 84 22.89 -2.66 -6.24
CA GLU A 84 21.63 -3.41 -6.07
C GLU A 84 21.80 -4.95 -6.12
N THR A 85 22.88 -5.41 -6.74
CA THR A 85 23.23 -6.81 -6.94
C THR A 85 24.34 -7.30 -6.00
N THR A 86 24.77 -6.48 -5.03
CA THR A 86 25.70 -6.89 -3.97
C THR A 86 24.95 -7.68 -2.92
#